data_AF-A0A7S1ZW82-F1
#
_entry.id   AF-A0A7S1ZW82-F1
#
_cell.length_a   1.000
_cell.length_b   1.000
_cell.length_c   1.000
_cell.angle_alpha   90.00
_cell.angle_beta   90.00
_cell.angle_gamma   90.00
#
_symmetry.space_group_name_H-M   'P 1'
#
loop_
_entity.id
_entity.type
_entity.pdbx_description
1 polymer ?
#
loop_
_entity_poly.entity_id
_entity_poly.type
_entity_poly.pdbx_seq_one_letter_code
_entity_poly.pdbx_strand_id
1 'polypeptide(L)'
;IKETNESNFTDELLSEHEAYIRTLYARLDQMRPILRLIEKREEIIKERMEYERLQKDSDRLQQRGAALTKQLMKEEKMGRRIKKDLPKYTEVLEKKLHEWQNTHGEKFVFQ
;
A
#
# COMPACT_ATOMS: atom_id res chain seq x y z
N ILE A 1 3.87 23.08 -39.47
CA ILE A 1 2.63 22.94 -38.66
C ILE A 1 2.43 21.45 -38.49
N LYS A 2 2.41 20.92 -37.26
CA LYS A 2 2.20 19.48 -37.03
C LYS A 2 0.83 19.14 -37.61
N GLU A 3 0.81 18.38 -38.70
CA GLU A 3 -0.39 17.69 -39.15
C GLU A 3 -0.86 16.84 -37.98
N THR A 4 -1.94 17.30 -37.36
CA THR A 4 -2.61 16.52 -36.32
C THR A 4 -3.35 15.47 -37.11
N ASN A 5 -2.99 14.20 -36.85
CA ASN A 5 -3.41 13.01 -37.58
C ASN A 5 -4.95 12.80 -37.42
N GLU A 6 -5.77 13.66 -38.00
CA GLU A 6 -7.24 13.62 -37.92
C GLU A 6 -7.81 12.33 -38.53
N SER A 7 -7.05 11.65 -39.40
CA SER A 7 -7.43 10.35 -39.97
C SER A 7 -7.38 9.19 -38.97
N ASN A 8 -6.93 9.41 -37.73
CA ASN A 8 -6.84 8.36 -36.70
C ASN A 8 -7.99 8.41 -35.69
N PHE A 9 -8.89 9.39 -35.73
CA PHE A 9 -10.03 9.42 -34.82
C PHE A 9 -11.22 8.69 -35.45
N THR A 10 -11.19 7.37 -35.39
CA THR A 10 -12.29 6.50 -35.84
C THR A 10 -13.13 6.01 -34.65
N ASP A 11 -14.40 5.72 -34.90
CA ASP A 11 -15.29 5.12 -33.90
C ASP A 11 -14.78 3.72 -33.48
N GLU A 12 -14.14 3.02 -34.40
CA GLU A 12 -13.45 1.75 -34.12
C GLU A 12 -12.31 1.95 -33.11
N LEU A 13 -11.45 2.95 -33.31
CA LEU A 13 -10.38 3.25 -32.37
C LEU A 13 -10.93 3.61 -30.99
N LEU A 14 -12.02 4.39 -30.94
CA LEU A 14 -12.68 4.72 -29.67
C LEU A 14 -13.19 3.46 -28.98
N SER A 15 -13.88 2.57 -29.71
CA SER A 15 -14.38 1.29 -29.20
C SER A 15 -13.27 0.39 -28.66
N GLU A 16 -12.15 0.29 -29.38
CA GLU A 16 -10.96 -0.46 -28.92
C GLU A 16 -10.42 0.11 -27.60
N HIS A 17 -10.31 1.44 -27.48
CA HIS A 17 -9.86 2.09 -26.26
C HIS A 17 -10.83 1.86 -25.11
N GLU A 18 -12.13 1.96 -25.33
CA GLU A 18 -13.13 1.68 -24.30
C GLU A 18 -13.06 0.23 -23.83
N ALA A 19 -12.91 -0.73 -24.74
CA ALA A 19 -12.73 -2.14 -24.40
C ALA A 19 -11.45 -2.32 -23.57
N TYR A 20 -10.34 -1.71 -23.99
CA TYR A 20 -9.09 -1.77 -23.25
C TYR A 20 -9.21 -1.15 -21.85
N ILE A 21 -9.86 0.01 -21.71
CA ILE A 21 -10.15 0.65 -20.41
C ILE A 21 -10.94 -0.29 -19.51
N ARG A 22 -11.96 -0.99 -20.03
CA ARG A 22 -12.74 -1.98 -19.26
C ARG A 22 -11.86 -3.13 -18.76
N THR A 23 -10.95 -3.63 -19.59
CA THR A 23 -10.00 -4.68 -19.18
C THR A 23 -9.03 -4.19 -18.09
N LEU A 24 -8.55 -2.95 -18.19
CA LEU A 24 -7.71 -2.33 -17.16
C LEU A 24 -8.45 -2.18 -15.84
N TYR A 25 -9.71 -1.72 -15.85
CA TYR A 25 -10.52 -1.63 -14.64
C TYR A 25 -10.77 -3.00 -13.99
N ALA A 26 -11.08 -4.01 -14.79
CA ALA A 26 -11.25 -5.38 -14.30
C ALA A 26 -9.97 -5.91 -13.63
N ARG A 27 -8.80 -5.66 -14.25
CA ARG A 27 -7.50 -6.03 -13.68
C ARG A 27 -7.23 -5.27 -12.38
N LEU A 28 -7.52 -3.98 -12.34
CA LEU A 28 -7.36 -3.16 -11.13
C LEU A 28 -8.24 -3.67 -9.99
N ASP A 29 -9.48 -4.04 -10.26
CA ASP A 29 -10.40 -4.59 -9.25
C ASP A 29 -9.92 -5.93 -8.70
N GLN A 30 -9.30 -6.77 -9.52
CA GLN A 30 -8.65 -8.00 -9.06
C GLN A 30 -7.43 -7.70 -8.17
N MET A 31 -6.64 -6.67 -8.49
CA MET A 31 -5.43 -6.29 -7.74
C MET A 31 -5.72 -5.54 -6.44
N ARG A 32 -6.86 -4.82 -6.36
CA ARG A 32 -7.27 -3.97 -5.22
C ARG A 32 -7.12 -4.62 -3.84
N PRO A 33 -7.53 -5.89 -3.62
CA PRO A 33 -7.37 -6.54 -2.32
C PRO A 33 -5.91 -6.64 -1.88
N ILE A 34 -4.99 -6.94 -2.80
CA ILE A 34 -3.55 -7.05 -2.54
C ILE A 34 -2.97 -5.65 -2.29
N LEU A 35 -3.34 -4.66 -3.11
CA LEU A 35 -2.91 -3.27 -2.92
C LEU A 35 -3.30 -2.71 -1.55
N ARG A 36 -4.52 -2.99 -1.07
CA ARG A 36 -4.95 -2.57 0.28
C ARG A 36 -4.15 -3.22 1.40
N LEU A 37 -3.69 -4.46 1.22
CA LEU A 37 -2.83 -5.14 2.19
C LEU A 37 -1.44 -4.53 2.22
N ILE A 38 -0.89 -4.22 1.04
CA ILE A 38 0.38 -3.51 0.89
C ILE A 38 0.31 -2.14 1.58
N GLU A 39 -0.71 -1.34 1.29
CA GLU A 39 -0.89 -0.01 1.89
C GLU A 39 -0.91 -0.07 3.42
N LYS A 40 -1.69 -0.99 4.00
CA LYS A 40 -1.75 -1.19 5.46
C LYS A 40 -0.42 -1.63 6.05
N ARG A 41 0.32 -2.51 5.35
CA ARG A 41 1.64 -2.96 5.78
C ARG A 41 2.64 -1.81 5.76
N GLU A 42 2.65 -1.02 4.69
CA GLU A 42 3.52 0.15 4.55
C GLU A 42 3.22 1.24 5.60
N GLU A 43 1.95 1.45 5.96
CA GLU A 43 1.58 2.33 7.07
C GLU A 43 2.24 1.87 8.39
N ILE A 44 2.17 0.58 8.71
CA ILE A 44 2.77 0.03 9.94
C ILE A 44 4.31 0.10 9.88
N ILE A 45 4.92 -0.07 8.71
CA ILE A 45 6.37 0.10 8.53
C ILE A 45 6.77 1.56 8.77
N LYS A 46 6.00 2.53 8.27
CA LYS A 46 6.21 3.95 8.57
C LYS A 46 6.09 4.23 10.07
N GLU A 47 5.07 3.69 10.73
CA GLU A 47 4.93 3.79 12.18
C GLU A 47 6.13 3.16 12.92
N ARG A 48 6.67 2.05 12.41
CA ARG A 48 7.88 1.43 12.96
C ARG A 48 9.09 2.35 12.87
N MET A 49 9.32 2.98 11.72
CA MET A 49 10.42 3.92 11.56
C MET A 49 10.28 5.11 12.52
N GLU A 50 9.06 5.62 12.70
CA GLU A 50 8.79 6.70 13.65
C GLU A 50 9.01 6.25 15.10
N TYR A 51 8.52 5.06 15.46
CA TYR A 51 8.77 4.48 16.78
C TYR A 51 10.27 4.35 17.07
N GLU A 52 11.06 3.84 16.13
CA GLU A 52 12.51 3.71 16.26
C GLU A 52 13.21 5.08 16.39
N ARG A 53 12.70 6.13 15.75
CA ARG A 53 13.17 7.52 15.93
C ARG A 53 12.87 8.03 17.34
N LEU A 54 11.63 7.87 17.81
CA LEU A 54 11.22 8.29 19.15
C LEU A 54 12.02 7.59 20.26
N GLN A 55 12.38 6.31 20.07
CA GLN A 55 13.23 5.59 21.03
C GLN A 55 14.67 6.12 21.08
N LYS A 56 15.17 6.75 20.01
CA LYS A 56 16.54 7.30 19.93
C LYS A 56 16.63 8.77 20.37
N ASP A 57 15.50 9.43 20.57
CA ASP A 57 15.46 10.83 20.98
C ASP A 57 15.82 11.00 22.46
N SER A 58 16.86 11.80 22.75
CA SER A 58 17.32 12.10 24.10
C SER A 58 16.32 12.95 24.90
N ASP A 59 15.53 13.77 24.21
CA ASP A 59 14.57 14.70 24.84
C ASP A 59 13.34 13.96 25.38
N ARG A 60 13.18 12.69 25.00
CA ARG A 60 12.16 11.77 25.52
C ARG A 60 12.13 11.70 27.05
N LEU A 61 13.30 11.77 27.70
CA LEU A 61 13.41 11.71 29.16
C LEU A 61 13.14 13.07 29.84
N GLN A 62 13.08 14.16 29.08
CA GLN A 62 12.81 15.49 29.61
C GLN A 62 11.31 15.77 29.79
N GLN A 63 10.44 15.05 29.07
CA GLN A 63 8.99 15.18 29.19
C GLN A 63 8.49 14.66 30.55
N ARG A 64 7.54 15.38 31.16
CA ARG A 64 6.95 15.03 32.46
C ARG A 64 5.43 15.12 32.44
N GLY A 65 4.80 14.46 33.41
CA GLY A 65 3.35 14.55 33.64
C GLY A 65 2.52 14.01 32.47
N ALA A 66 1.41 14.69 32.16
CA ALA A 66 0.44 14.24 31.16
C ALA A 66 1.04 14.09 29.74
N ALA A 67 2.07 14.88 29.39
CA ALA A 67 2.75 14.78 28.11
C ALA A 67 3.48 13.44 27.97
N LEU A 68 4.22 13.03 29.01
CA LEU A 68 4.92 11.74 29.06
C LEU A 68 3.95 10.57 28.99
N THR A 69 2.84 10.61 29.74
CA THR A 69 1.83 9.55 29.69
C THR A 69 1.24 9.41 28.29
N LYS A 70 0.91 10.51 27.63
CA LYS A 70 0.38 10.50 26.25
C LYS A 70 1.40 9.94 25.26
N GLN A 71 2.68 10.27 25.43
CA GLN A 71 3.76 9.71 24.62
C GLN A 71 3.87 8.19 24.81
N LEU A 72 3.93 7.71 26.05
CA LEU A 72 4.04 6.28 26.36
C LEU A 72 2.86 5.48 25.81
N MET A 73 1.63 6.01 25.93
CA MET A 73 0.45 5.35 25.35
C MET A 73 0.52 5.24 23.82
N LYS A 74 1.03 6.28 23.15
CA LYS A 74 1.25 6.24 21.70
C LYS A 74 2.33 5.21 21.33
N GLU A 75 3.45 5.22 22.02
CA GLU A 75 4.55 4.27 21.84
C GLU A 75 4.09 2.82 22.04
N GLU A 76 3.34 2.53 23.10
CA GLU A 76 2.78 1.20 23.34
C GLU A 76 1.82 0.77 22.23
N LYS A 77 0.96 1.69 21.75
CA LYS A 77 0.05 1.40 20.63
C LYS A 77 0.84 1.05 19.37
N MET A 78 1.86 1.84 19.02
CA MET A 78 2.74 1.57 17.88
C MET A 78 3.45 0.22 18.07
N GLY A 79 4.07 -0.02 19.23
CA GLY A 79 4.77 -1.26 19.54
C GLY A 79 3.86 -2.49 19.42
N ARG A 80 2.59 -2.39 19.85
CA ARG A 80 1.59 -3.47 19.65
C ARG A 80 1.30 -3.73 18.18
N ARG A 81 1.05 -2.68 17.38
CA ARG A 81 0.81 -2.81 15.92
C ARG A 81 2.02 -3.43 15.23
N ILE A 82 3.23 -2.96 15.54
CA ILE A 82 4.47 -3.49 14.96
C ILE A 82 4.66 -4.96 15.34
N LYS A 83 4.43 -5.34 16.60
CA LYS A 83 4.66 -6.71 17.07
C LYS A 83 3.61 -7.71 16.57
N LYS A 84 2.36 -7.28 16.41
CA LYS A 84 1.23 -8.19 16.10
C LYS A 84 0.69 -8.02 14.70
N ASP A 85 0.46 -6.79 14.26
CA ASP A 85 -0.23 -6.53 12.99
C ASP A 85 0.74 -6.64 11.83
N LEU A 86 1.97 -6.14 11.95
CA LEU A 86 2.98 -6.24 10.89
C LEU A 86 3.25 -7.69 10.42
N PRO A 87 3.53 -8.67 11.31
CA PRO A 87 3.72 -10.05 10.89
C PRO A 87 2.42 -10.64 10.32
N LYS A 88 1.26 -10.33 10.91
CA LYS A 88 -0.04 -10.79 10.41
C LYS A 88 -0.32 -10.31 8.98
N TYR A 89 -0.12 -9.03 8.70
CA TYR A 89 -0.31 -8.48 7.35
C TYR A 89 0.72 -9.02 6.37
N THR A 90 1.96 -9.26 6.80
CA THR A 90 2.99 -9.87 5.96
C THR A 90 2.61 -11.30 5.56
N GLU A 91 2.20 -12.14 6.51
CA GLU A 91 1.76 -13.51 6.24
C GLU A 91 0.53 -13.56 5.32
N VAL A 92 -0.46 -12.70 5.56
CA VAL A 92 -1.66 -12.62 4.72
C VAL A 92 -1.31 -12.13 3.31
N LEU A 93 -0.40 -11.17 3.20
CA LEU A 93 0.07 -10.66 1.90
C LEU A 93 0.81 -11.75 1.12
N GLU A 94 1.73 -12.48 1.76
CA GLU A 94 2.45 -13.60 1.13
C GLU A 94 1.48 -14.64 0.57
N LYS A 95 0.49 -15.07 1.38
CA LYS A 95 -0.56 -16.00 0.92
C LYS A 95 -1.30 -15.47 -0.31
N LYS A 96 -1.70 -14.20 -0.29
CA LYS A 96 -2.42 -13.56 -1.40
C LYS A 96 -1.56 -13.42 -2.65
N LEU A 97 -0.27 -13.17 -2.52
CA LEU A 97 0.66 -13.11 -3.65
C LEU A 97 0.86 -14.50 -4.29
N HIS A 98 0.93 -15.56 -3.48
CA HIS A 98 0.96 -16.94 -3.98
C HIS A 98 -0.35 -17.31 -4.69
N GLU A 99 -1.50 -16.99 -4.11
CA GLU A 99 -2.81 -17.18 -4.76
C GLU A 99 -2.90 -16.44 -6.10
N TRP A 100 -2.39 -15.20 -6.16
CA TRP A 100 -2.34 -14.41 -7.39
C TRP A 100 -1.53 -15.13 -8.47
N GLN A 101 -0.31 -15.55 -8.13
CA GLN A 101 0.59 -16.23 -9.07
C GLN A 101 0.00 -17.54 -9.58
N ASN A 102 -0.67 -18.30 -8.72
CA ASN A 102 -1.34 -19.55 -9.12
C ASN A 102 -2.54 -19.30 -10.05
N THR A 103 -3.26 -18.19 -9.85
CA THR A 103 -4.47 -17.87 -10.62
C THR A 103 -4.16 -17.22 -11.98
N HIS A 104 -3.16 -16.35 -12.03
CA HIS A 104 -2.84 -15.56 -13.23
C HIS A 104 -1.61 -16.07 -13.99
N GLY A 105 -0.82 -16.97 -13.40
CA GLY A 105 0.40 -17.50 -14.00
C GLY A 105 1.58 -16.52 -14.01
N GLU A 106 1.40 -15.31 -13.46
CA GLU A 106 2.40 -14.24 -13.42
C GLU A 106 2.65 -13.73 -12.00
N LYS A 107 3.85 -13.18 -11.78
CA LYS A 107 4.18 -12.53 -10.50
C LYS A 107 3.39 -11.23 -10.37
N PHE A 108 2.85 -10.97 -9.19
CA PHE A 108 2.25 -9.68 -8.88
C PHE A 108 3.32 -8.59 -8.87
N VAL A 109 3.10 -7.53 -9.65
CA VAL A 109 3.95 -6.35 -9.72
C VAL A 109 3.09 -5.10 -9.59
N PHE A 110 3.58 -4.14 -8.82
CA PHE A 110 2.99 -2.82 -8.64
C PHE A 110 4.13 -1.79 -8.62
N GLN A 111 3.89 -0.61 -9.17
CA GLN A 111 4.81 0.53 -9.13
C GLN A 111 4.31 1.58 -8.14
#